data_AF-A0A8S9XZ63-F1
#
_entry.id   AF-A0A8S9XZ63-F1
#
_cell.length_a   1.000
_cell.length_b   1.000
_cell.length_c   1.000
_cell.angle_alpha   90.00
_cell.angle_beta   90.00
_cell.angle_gamma   90.00
#
_symmetry.space_group_name_H-M   'P 1'
#
loop_
_entity.id
_entity.type
_entity.pdbx_description
1 polymer ?
#
loop_
_entity_poly.entity_id
_entity_poly.type
_entity_poly.pdbx_seq_one_letter_code
_entity_poly.pdbx_strand_id
1 'polypeptide(L)'
;GGFRGRGGGRGGGGRGGGRGGFDDGPPERVIPLGHFLHPCEDDMVIKVDLNDKVPYFNAPVYTKDINKIGKIDEIFGQVKDYFVSVRPTENIKASSFKINDQVYVDPAKMLPIERFLPGAPKPPRGGGRGRGGGRGGR
;
A
#
# COMPACT_ATOMS: atom_id res chain seq x y z
N GLY A 1 -32.41 -44.49 28.21
CA GLY A 1 -31.23 -44.08 27.43
C GLY A 1 -31.69 -43.35 26.19
N GLY A 2 -31.47 -42.03 26.13
CA GLY A 2 -31.94 -41.18 25.04
C GLY A 2 -30.94 -41.14 23.88
N PHE A 3 -31.30 -41.76 22.77
CA PHE A 3 -30.59 -41.66 21.50
C PHE A 3 -31.08 -40.40 20.76
N ARG A 4 -30.24 -39.36 20.67
CA ARG A 4 -30.46 -38.23 19.75
C ARG A 4 -29.40 -38.25 18.66
N GLY A 5 -29.70 -39.00 17.59
CA GLY A 5 -29.04 -38.81 16.32
C GLY A 5 -29.38 -37.42 15.78
N ARG A 6 -28.37 -36.56 15.62
CA ARG A 6 -28.47 -35.34 14.81
C ARG A 6 -27.61 -35.52 13.57
N GLY A 7 -28.18 -36.26 12.61
CA GLY A 7 -27.68 -36.34 11.25
C GLY A 7 -28.47 -35.38 10.36
N GLY A 8 -27.74 -34.58 9.57
CA GLY A 8 -28.16 -34.21 8.23
C GLY A 8 -28.72 -32.80 8.05
N GLY A 9 -27.89 -31.92 7.49
CA GLY A 9 -28.31 -31.22 6.28
C GLY A 9 -28.21 -29.70 6.24
N ARG A 10 -27.18 -29.24 5.52
CA ARG A 10 -27.27 -28.20 4.48
C ARG A 10 -27.59 -26.77 4.94
N GLY A 11 -26.51 -26.01 5.15
CA GLY A 11 -26.50 -24.56 5.08
C GLY A 11 -25.13 -24.08 4.62
N GLY A 12 -24.77 -24.40 3.38
CA GLY A 12 -23.63 -23.76 2.72
C GLY A 12 -23.97 -22.32 2.39
N GLY A 13 -23.08 -21.38 2.73
CA GLY A 13 -23.19 -19.99 2.33
C GLY A 13 -21.87 -19.25 2.50
N GLY A 14 -21.13 -19.10 1.39
CA GLY A 14 -20.01 -18.17 1.16
C GLY A 14 -18.71 -18.51 1.89
N ARG A 15 -17.59 -18.93 1.29
CA ARG A 15 -17.01 -18.66 -0.03
C ARG A 15 -17.12 -17.20 -0.46
N GLY A 16 -16.10 -16.44 -0.05
CA GLY A 16 -15.53 -15.35 -0.86
C GLY A 16 -16.14 -13.97 -0.59
N GLY A 17 -15.29 -12.95 -0.69
CA GLY A 17 -15.69 -11.55 -0.69
C GLY A 17 -15.16 -10.81 0.53
N GLY A 18 -13.87 -10.46 0.52
CA GLY A 18 -13.60 -9.04 0.60
C GLY A 18 -12.13 -8.72 0.38
N ARG A 19 -11.58 -9.11 -0.78
CA ARG A 19 -10.53 -8.31 -1.42
C ARG A 19 -11.20 -7.11 -2.10
N GLY A 20 -11.91 -6.31 -1.31
CA GLY A 20 -12.36 -4.99 -1.74
C GLY A 20 -11.24 -4.03 -1.44
N GLY A 21 -10.76 -3.29 -2.44
CA GLY A 21 -9.85 -2.19 -2.19
C GLY A 21 -10.48 -1.30 -1.13
N PHE A 22 -9.81 -1.18 0.02
CA PHE A 22 -10.15 -0.21 1.03
C PHE A 22 -9.87 1.17 0.43
N ASP A 23 -10.83 1.73 -0.29
CA ASP A 23 -10.93 3.17 -0.42
C ASP A 23 -11.34 3.68 0.97
N ASP A 24 -10.34 3.83 1.86
CA ASP A 24 -10.44 4.25 3.26
C ASP A 24 -10.97 5.69 3.45
N GLY A 25 -11.61 6.26 2.43
CA GLY A 25 -11.96 7.68 2.41
C GLY A 25 -10.74 8.60 2.46
N PRO A 26 -10.95 9.91 2.59
CA PRO A 26 -9.85 10.86 2.79
C PRO A 26 -9.14 10.56 4.13
N PRO A 27 -7.80 10.63 4.17
CA PRO A 27 -7.06 10.38 5.40
C PRO A 27 -7.34 11.47 6.44
N GLU A 28 -7.26 11.11 7.73
CA GLU A 28 -7.43 12.06 8.85
C GLU A 28 -6.37 13.17 8.82
N ARG A 29 -5.15 12.83 8.37
CA ARG A 29 -4.04 13.75 8.20
C ARG A 29 -3.10 13.28 7.11
N VAL A 30 -2.34 14.22 6.57
CA VAL A 30 -1.27 13.95 5.60
C VAL A 30 0.05 14.47 6.15
N ILE A 31 1.16 13.81 5.78
CA ILE A 31 2.52 14.23 6.11
C ILE A 31 3.27 14.62 4.83
N PRO A 32 4.27 15.54 4.92
CA PRO A 32 5.11 15.87 3.77
C PRO A 32 5.80 14.61 3.24
N LEU A 33 5.67 14.38 1.94
CA LEU A 33 6.35 13.29 1.24
C LEU A 33 7.63 13.79 0.56
N GLY A 34 7.49 14.84 -0.23
CA GLY A 34 8.53 15.27 -1.15
C GLY A 34 8.20 16.55 -1.88
N HIS A 35 9.08 16.92 -2.80
CA HIS A 35 9.01 18.13 -3.61
C HIS A 35 8.90 17.79 -5.09
N PHE A 36 8.05 18.49 -5.82
CA PHE A 36 7.97 18.38 -7.27
C PHE A 36 9.27 18.85 -7.93
N LEU A 37 9.80 18.06 -8.85
CA LEU A 37 11.01 18.40 -9.61
C LEU A 37 10.67 18.87 -11.02
N HIS A 38 10.02 18.02 -11.81
CA HIS A 38 9.67 18.31 -13.19
C HIS A 38 8.56 17.37 -13.66
N PRO A 39 7.78 17.76 -14.69
CA PRO A 39 6.86 16.85 -15.34
C PRO A 39 7.64 15.86 -16.23
N CYS A 40 7.15 14.62 -16.33
CA CYS A 40 7.63 13.61 -17.26
C CYS A 40 6.42 13.08 -18.02
N GLU A 41 6.20 13.59 -19.23
CA GLU A 41 4.94 13.39 -19.98
C GLU A 41 3.73 13.80 -19.14
N ASP A 42 2.80 12.87 -18.88
CA ASP A 42 1.61 13.08 -18.08
C ASP A 42 1.84 12.86 -16.57
N ASP A 43 3.02 12.37 -16.18
CA ASP A 43 3.37 12.06 -14.79
C ASP A 43 4.20 13.17 -14.14
N MET A 44 4.17 13.22 -12.81
CA MET A 44 4.98 14.12 -12.00
C MET A 44 6.16 13.38 -11.39
N VAL A 45 7.36 13.95 -11.48
CA VAL A 45 8.54 13.43 -10.77
C VAL A 45 8.69 14.18 -9.45
N ILE A 46 8.67 13.43 -8.35
CA ILE A 46 8.81 13.96 -6.99
C ILE A 46 10.13 13.47 -6.38
N LYS A 47 10.91 14.40 -5.81
CA LYS A 47 12.02 14.07 -4.91
C LYS A 47 11.47 13.79 -3.52
N VAL A 48 11.73 12.61 -2.98
CA VAL A 48 11.29 12.27 -1.62
C VAL A 48 12.30 12.74 -0.59
N ASP A 49 11.82 13.37 0.49
CA ASP A 49 12.68 13.88 1.57
C ASP A 49 12.74 12.93 2.79
N LEU A 50 11.93 11.88 2.76
CA LEU A 50 11.83 10.91 3.85
C LEU A 50 12.91 9.84 3.71
N ASN A 51 13.73 9.70 4.75
CA ASN A 51 14.90 8.79 4.76
C ASN A 51 14.62 7.46 5.47
N ASP A 52 13.52 7.36 6.23
CA ASP A 52 13.19 6.22 7.09
C ASP A 52 12.01 5.39 6.56
N LYS A 53 11.25 5.92 5.60
CA LYS A 53 10.02 5.32 5.08
C LYS A 53 9.93 5.42 3.56
N VAL A 54 9.22 4.45 2.99
CA VAL A 54 8.94 4.30 1.56
C VAL A 54 7.42 4.19 1.38
N PRO A 55 6.79 4.96 0.48
CA PRO A 55 5.35 4.85 0.26
C PRO A 55 4.96 3.51 -0.38
N TYR A 56 3.68 3.11 -0.25
CA TYR A 56 3.15 2.00 -1.06
C TYR A 56 3.02 2.41 -2.53
N PHE A 57 3.15 1.44 -3.43
CA PHE A 57 2.65 1.56 -4.80
C PHE A 57 1.16 1.87 -4.79
N ASN A 58 0.70 2.71 -5.73
CA ASN A 58 -0.66 3.23 -5.81
C ASN A 58 -1.14 4.01 -4.57
N ALA A 59 -0.25 4.41 -3.66
CA ALA A 59 -0.64 5.28 -2.55
C ALA A 59 -1.15 6.63 -3.10
N PRO A 60 -2.31 7.12 -2.62
CA PRO A 60 -2.80 8.44 -2.99
C PRO A 60 -1.83 9.55 -2.55
N VAL A 61 -1.67 10.55 -3.39
CA VAL A 61 -0.86 11.75 -3.12
C VAL A 61 -1.79 12.94 -2.99
N TYR A 62 -1.49 13.85 -2.07
CA TYR A 62 -2.35 14.95 -1.67
C TYR A 62 -1.61 16.30 -1.67
N THR A 63 -2.36 17.39 -1.70
CA THR A 63 -1.88 18.70 -1.23
C THR A 63 -1.96 18.79 0.30
N LYS A 64 -1.45 19.90 0.86
CA LYS A 64 -1.54 20.20 2.30
C LYS A 64 -2.98 20.18 2.83
N ASP A 65 -3.94 20.57 1.98
CA ASP A 65 -5.36 20.65 2.31
C ASP A 65 -6.09 19.30 2.11
N ILE A 66 -5.35 18.19 1.98
CA ILE A 66 -5.90 16.82 1.81
C ILE A 66 -6.67 16.66 0.48
N ASN A 67 -6.44 17.55 -0.49
CA ASN A 67 -6.97 17.36 -1.84
C ASN A 67 -6.14 16.33 -2.59
N LYS A 68 -6.76 15.23 -3.02
CA LYS A 68 -6.08 14.17 -3.77
C LYS A 68 -5.65 14.68 -5.14
N ILE A 69 -4.36 14.67 -5.42
CA ILE A 69 -3.79 15.13 -6.68
C ILE A 69 -3.43 13.99 -7.64
N GLY A 70 -3.20 12.79 -7.12
CA GLY A 70 -2.78 11.66 -7.92
C GLY A 70 -2.54 10.42 -7.09
N LYS A 71 -1.81 9.47 -7.66
CA LYS A 71 -1.34 8.27 -6.97
C LYS A 71 0.09 7.93 -7.41
N ILE A 72 0.84 7.29 -6.53
CA ILE A 72 2.20 6.83 -6.84
C ILE A 72 2.13 5.66 -7.82
N ASP A 73 2.91 5.72 -8.90
CA ASP A 73 2.99 4.64 -9.89
C ASP A 73 4.31 3.88 -9.75
N GLU A 74 5.44 4.61 -9.73
CA GLU A 74 6.77 4.03 -9.66
C GLU A 74 7.61 4.64 -8.52
N ILE A 75 8.53 3.82 -8.00
CA ILE A 75 9.51 4.20 -6.98
C ILE A 75 10.88 3.81 -7.53
N PHE A 76 11.78 4.77 -7.69
CA PHE A 76 13.07 4.56 -8.37
C PHE A 76 14.19 5.42 -7.77
N GLY A 77 15.44 5.08 -8.05
CA GLY A 77 16.63 5.73 -7.47
C GLY A 77 17.29 4.89 -6.38
N GLN A 78 18.11 5.54 -5.54
CA GLN A 78 18.83 4.86 -4.46
C GLN A 78 17.95 4.69 -3.24
N VAL A 79 18.12 3.61 -2.47
CA VAL A 79 17.22 3.27 -1.35
C VAL A 79 17.00 4.42 -0.35
N LYS A 80 18.03 5.22 -0.06
CA LYS A 80 17.96 6.38 0.84
C LYS A 80 17.80 7.73 0.14
N ASP A 81 17.88 7.73 -1.18
CA ASP A 81 17.82 8.93 -2.01
C ASP A 81 17.06 8.60 -3.29
N TYR A 82 15.74 8.45 -3.15
CA TYR A 82 14.86 7.97 -4.21
C TYR A 82 13.90 9.06 -4.69
N PHE A 83 13.21 8.74 -5.77
CA PHE A 83 12.22 9.53 -6.45
C PHE A 83 10.97 8.68 -6.62
N VAL A 84 9.84 9.34 -6.81
CA VAL A 84 8.59 8.67 -7.18
C VAL A 84 7.98 9.34 -8.39
N SER A 85 7.37 8.55 -9.26
CA SER A 85 6.44 9.05 -10.26
C SER A 85 5.03 9.07 -9.67
N VAL A 86 4.32 10.16 -9.89
CA VAL A 86 2.93 10.32 -9.47
C VAL A 86 2.10 10.50 -10.73
N ARG A 87 1.15 9.60 -10.93
CA ARG A 87 0.13 9.71 -11.96
C ARG A 87 -0.97 10.66 -11.46
N PRO A 88 -1.14 11.84 -12.06
CA PRO A 88 -2.17 12.78 -11.66
C PRO A 88 -3.58 12.21 -11.88
N THR A 89 -4.57 12.77 -11.18
CA THR A 89 -5.98 12.51 -11.52
C THR A 89 -6.37 13.25 -12.80
N GLU A 90 -7.46 12.82 -13.45
CA GLU A 90 -7.88 13.32 -14.78
C GLU A 90 -8.01 14.86 -14.88
N ASN A 91 -8.28 15.53 -13.75
CA ASN A 91 -8.50 16.98 -13.70
C ASN A 91 -7.22 17.78 -13.41
N ILE A 92 -6.07 17.12 -13.27
CA ILE A 92 -4.81 17.73 -12.84
C ILE A 92 -3.75 17.44 -13.89
N LYS A 93 -3.03 18.50 -14.30
CA LYS A 93 -1.92 18.38 -15.25
C LYS A 93 -0.60 18.42 -14.49
N ALA A 94 0.32 17.50 -14.79
CA ALA A 94 1.65 17.52 -14.18
C ALA A 94 2.37 18.87 -14.37
N SER A 95 2.18 19.52 -15.51
CA SER A 95 2.78 20.82 -15.84
C SER A 95 2.21 22.01 -15.06
N SER A 96 1.12 21.87 -14.28
CA SER A 96 0.57 22.97 -13.48
C SER A 96 1.33 23.20 -12.18
N PHE A 97 2.18 22.25 -11.77
CA PHE A 97 2.99 22.35 -10.57
C PHE A 97 4.29 23.09 -10.83
N LYS A 98 4.78 23.78 -9.81
CA LYS A 98 6.06 24.49 -9.84
C LYS A 98 7.12 23.65 -9.15
N ILE A 99 8.36 23.82 -9.62
CA ILE A 99 9.53 23.21 -8.98
C ILE A 99 9.52 23.58 -7.49
N ASN A 100 9.76 22.58 -6.64
CA ASN A 100 9.72 22.62 -5.18
C ASN A 100 8.33 22.70 -4.54
N ASP A 101 7.24 22.55 -5.30
CA ASP A 101 5.91 22.39 -4.69
C ASP A 101 5.87 21.13 -3.82
N GLN A 102 5.49 21.29 -2.55
CA GLN A 102 5.43 20.19 -1.60
C GLN A 102 4.20 19.31 -1.87
N VAL A 103 4.41 18.00 -1.91
CA VAL A 103 3.35 16.99 -1.97
C VAL A 103 3.30 16.16 -0.68
N TYR A 104 2.14 15.60 -0.40
CA TYR A 104 1.82 14.94 0.86
C TYR A 104 1.26 13.54 0.66
N VAL A 105 1.39 12.70 1.69
CA VAL A 105 0.92 11.31 1.70
C VAL A 105 0.27 10.97 3.04
N ASP A 106 -0.63 10.00 3.04
CA ASP A 106 -1.16 9.41 4.27
C ASP A 106 -0.06 8.61 4.99
N PRO A 107 0.25 8.89 6.27
CA PRO A 107 1.23 8.12 7.04
C PRO A 107 0.91 6.62 7.14
N ALA A 108 -0.36 6.21 7.04
CA ALA A 108 -0.75 4.79 7.03
C ALA A 108 -0.38 4.10 5.71
N LYS A 109 -0.13 4.86 4.64
CA LYS A 109 0.28 4.36 3.33
C LYS A 109 1.82 4.43 3.14
N MET A 110 2.57 4.21 4.22
CA MET A 110 4.04 4.14 4.22
C MET A 110 4.56 2.83 4.82
N LEU A 111 5.75 2.42 4.39
CA LEU A 111 6.49 1.24 4.83
C LEU A 111 7.85 1.64 5.41
N PRO A 112 8.32 1.01 6.49
CA PRO A 112 9.68 1.22 6.99
C PRO A 112 10.73 0.84 5.94
N ILE A 113 11.76 1.67 5.75
CA ILE A 113 12.84 1.45 4.77
C ILE A 113 13.60 0.13 5.01
N GLU A 114 13.66 -0.32 6.27
CA GLU A 114 14.29 -1.58 6.66
C GLU A 114 13.73 -2.79 5.92
N ARG A 115 12.47 -2.73 5.46
CA ARG A 115 11.85 -3.80 4.65
C ARG A 115 12.51 -3.99 3.29
N PHE A 116 13.25 -2.98 2.82
CA PHE A 116 13.94 -2.95 1.54
C PHE A 116 15.46 -3.14 1.68
N LEU A 117 15.97 -3.31 2.91
CA LEU A 117 17.38 -3.57 3.18
C LEU A 117 17.67 -5.07 3.37
N PRO A 118 18.91 -5.53 3.12
CA PRO A 118 19.32 -6.89 3.45
C PRO A 118 19.09 -7.19 4.95
N GLY A 119 18.51 -8.35 5.24
CA GLY A 119 18.19 -8.75 6.63
C GLY A 119 16.80 -8.33 7.10
N ALA A 120 15.99 -7.71 6.24
CA ALA A 120 14.58 -7.43 6.53
C ALA A 120 13.85 -8.68 7.05
N PRO A 121 13.06 -8.57 8.14
CA PRO A 121 12.25 -9.67 8.63
C PRO A 121 11.30 -10.11 7.52
N LYS A 122 11.50 -11.34 7.03
CA LYS A 122 10.64 -11.93 6.00
C LYS A 122 9.21 -11.96 6.55
N PRO A 123 8.19 -11.54 5.77
CA PRO A 123 6.82 -11.71 6.20
C PRO A 123 6.63 -13.17 6.60
N PRO A 124 5.94 -13.46 7.72
CA PRO A 124 5.68 -14.83 8.11
C PRO A 124 5.02 -15.50 6.91
N ARG A 125 5.73 -16.48 6.30
CA ARG A 125 5.14 -17.33 5.27
C ARG A 125 3.88 -17.86 5.91
N GLY A 126 2.71 -17.45 5.40
CA GLY A 126 1.41 -17.83 5.94
C GLY A 126 1.45 -19.31 6.29
N GLY A 127 1.44 -19.61 7.58
CA GLY A 127 1.56 -20.95 8.14
C GLY A 127 0.30 -21.74 7.80
N GLY A 128 0.22 -22.17 6.55
CA GLY A 128 -0.90 -22.86 5.96
C GLY A 128 -0.42 -24.10 5.22
N ARG A 129 0.31 -24.97 5.91
CA ARG A 129 0.42 -26.38 5.55
C ARG A 129 0.52 -27.24 6.82
N GLY A 130 -0.55 -27.19 7.60
CA GLY A 130 -1.04 -28.42 8.21
C GLY A 130 -1.42 -29.38 7.08
N ARG A 131 -0.49 -30.25 6.68
CA ARG A 131 -0.78 -31.53 6.00
C ARG A 131 0.51 -32.35 5.86
N GLY A 132 0.60 -33.40 6.67
CA GLY A 132 1.24 -34.64 6.27
C GLY A 132 2.37 -35.13 7.17
N GLY A 133 2.12 -36.20 7.93
CA GLY A 133 3.17 -37.21 8.15
C GLY A 133 3.47 -37.68 9.57
N GLY A 134 2.53 -37.65 10.52
CA GLY A 134 2.68 -38.34 11.81
C GLY A 134 1.93 -39.68 11.81
N ARG A 135 2.47 -40.68 11.12
CA ARG A 135 1.91 -42.03 11.05
C ARG A 135 2.41 -42.83 12.26
N GLY A 136 1.50 -43.25 13.13
CA GLY A 136 1.65 -44.46 13.95
C GLY A 136 2.37 -44.35 15.29
N GLY A 137 1.65 -44.61 16.36
CA GLY A 137 2.16 -45.04 17.66
C GLY A 137 1.04 -45.78 18.37
N ARG A 138 1.32 -47.03 18.75
CA ARG A 138 0.37 -47.99 19.33
C ARG A 138 -0.09 -47.59 20.71
#